data_AF-A0A2H4ZHK8-F1
#
_entry.id   AF-A0A2H4ZHK8-F1
#
_cell.length_a   1.000
_cell.length_b   1.000
_cell.length_c   1.000
_cell.angle_alpha   90.00
_cell.angle_beta   90.00
_cell.angle_gamma   90.00
#
_symmetry.space_group_name_H-M   'P 1'
#
loop_
_entity.id
_entity.type
_entity.pdbx_description
1 polymer ?
#
loop_
_entity_poly.entity_id
_entity_poly.type
_entity_poly.pdbx_seq_one_letter_code
_entity_poly.pdbx_strand_id
1 'polypeptide(L)'
;MKRRKLDKWLKKFEDKHGLTTGDPNVVGYALFNKDKRAFVSLTDGDYEPTDIYTGDLDDAFLTDNMGEAFGVMMALEHYDNISIVPVIYNELFGLTVKPGSLDAFKPD
;
A
#
# COMPACT_ATOMS: atom_id res chain seq x y z
N MET A 1 -15.52 16.84 -9.31
CA MET A 1 -16.19 16.02 -8.27
C MET A 1 -15.35 14.85 -7.71
N LYS A 2 -14.38 14.27 -8.44
CA LYS A 2 -13.60 13.10 -7.99
C LYS A 2 -12.58 13.38 -6.87
N ARG A 3 -11.80 14.48 -6.94
CA ARG A 3 -10.77 14.84 -5.93
C ARG A 3 -11.32 14.97 -4.50
N ARG A 4 -12.42 15.70 -4.31
CA ARG A 4 -13.00 15.94 -2.98
C ARG A 4 -13.55 14.68 -2.28
N LYS A 5 -13.88 13.62 -3.03
CA LYS A 5 -14.23 12.30 -2.48
C LYS A 5 -12.99 11.51 -2.10
N LEU A 6 -11.96 11.55 -2.95
CA LEU A 6 -10.65 10.97 -2.69
C LEU A 6 -10.04 11.58 -1.42
N ASP A 7 -9.98 12.90 -1.31
CA ASP A 7 -9.42 13.60 -0.13
C ASP A 7 -10.15 13.22 1.17
N LYS A 8 -11.49 13.12 1.12
CA LYS A 8 -12.29 12.67 2.27
C LYS A 8 -12.05 11.21 2.63
N TRP A 9 -11.83 10.36 1.65
CA TRP A 9 -11.57 8.95 1.86
C TRP A 9 -10.16 8.73 2.38
N LEU A 10 -9.16 9.39 1.78
CA LEU A 10 -7.77 9.41 2.25
C LEU A 10 -7.74 9.82 3.71
N LYS A 11 -8.39 10.94 4.06
CA LYS A 11 -8.47 11.39 5.45
C LYS A 11 -9.11 10.37 6.41
N LYS A 12 -10.17 9.67 5.97
CA LYS A 12 -10.79 8.61 6.77
C LYS A 12 -9.91 7.37 6.91
N PHE A 13 -9.18 7.01 5.86
CA PHE A 13 -8.24 5.90 5.85
C PHE A 13 -7.07 6.20 6.78
N GLU A 14 -6.52 7.40 6.66
CA GLU A 14 -5.51 8.00 7.53
C GLU A 14 -5.92 7.96 9.01
N ASP A 15 -7.09 8.50 9.33
CA ASP A 15 -7.63 8.50 10.69
C ASP A 15 -7.85 7.08 11.24
N LYS A 16 -8.30 6.14 10.39
CA LYS A 16 -8.58 4.74 10.79
C LYS A 16 -7.30 3.94 11.03
N HIS A 17 -6.24 4.22 10.28
CA HIS A 17 -5.00 3.44 10.31
C HIS A 17 -3.84 4.18 11.01
N GLY A 18 -4.11 5.34 11.63
CA GLY A 18 -3.09 6.14 12.32
C GLY A 18 -2.00 6.64 11.37
N LEU A 19 -2.36 6.86 10.10
CA LEU A 19 -1.47 7.33 9.05
C LEU A 19 -1.75 8.81 8.91
N THR A 20 -0.99 9.68 9.54
CA THR A 20 -1.05 11.10 9.15
C THR A 20 -0.39 11.22 7.78
N THR A 21 -1.06 11.76 6.77
CA THR A 21 -0.34 12.33 5.62
C THR A 21 0.73 13.26 6.19
N GLY A 22 2.00 12.92 6.00
CA GLY A 22 3.11 13.65 6.61
C GLY A 22 3.72 13.03 7.87
N ASP A 23 3.50 11.73 8.16
CA ASP A 23 4.45 10.99 8.99
C ASP A 23 5.83 11.03 8.31
N PRO A 24 6.84 11.70 8.89
CA PRO A 24 8.14 11.87 8.25
C PRO A 24 8.91 10.56 8.09
N ASN A 25 8.47 9.48 8.75
CA ASN A 25 9.13 8.18 8.68
C ASN A 25 8.56 7.29 7.56
N VAL A 26 7.45 7.68 6.93
CA VAL A 26 6.86 6.94 5.81
C VAL A 26 7.60 7.33 4.54
N VAL A 27 8.24 6.34 3.91
CA VAL A 27 9.04 6.49 2.69
C VAL A 27 8.27 6.11 1.43
N GLY A 28 7.09 5.52 1.58
CA GLY A 28 6.21 5.19 0.45
C GLY A 28 4.99 4.38 0.87
N TYR A 29 4.23 3.92 -0.13
CA TYR A 29 3.02 3.12 0.06
C TYR A 29 3.04 1.92 -0.89
N ALA A 30 2.86 0.73 -0.32
CA ALA A 30 2.78 -0.53 -1.04
C ALA A 30 1.33 -1.04 -1.07
N LEU A 31 1.05 -1.94 -2.00
CA LEU A 31 -0.24 -2.63 -2.11
C LEU A 31 -0.12 -4.03 -1.53
N PHE A 32 -0.94 -4.35 -0.54
CA PHE A 32 -0.93 -5.63 0.18
C PHE A 32 -2.22 -6.41 -0.07
N ASN A 33 -2.09 -7.63 -0.58
CA ASN A 33 -3.20 -8.57 -0.70
C ASN A 33 -3.45 -9.28 0.62
N LYS A 34 -4.63 -9.05 1.22
CA LYS A 34 -5.01 -9.57 2.53
C LYS A 34 -5.09 -11.11 2.55
N ASP A 35 -5.60 -11.71 1.47
CA ASP A 35 -5.82 -13.15 1.38
C ASP A 35 -4.52 -13.90 1.09
N LYS A 36 -3.76 -13.42 0.10
CA LYS A 36 -2.48 -14.00 -0.30
C LYS A 36 -1.36 -13.68 0.68
N ARG A 37 -1.57 -12.70 1.56
CA ARG A 37 -0.60 -12.22 2.54
C ARG A 37 0.72 -11.80 1.89
N ALA A 38 0.61 -11.12 0.75
CA ALA A 38 1.72 -10.76 -0.12
C ALA A 38 1.51 -9.38 -0.75
N PHE A 39 2.58 -8.72 -1.14
CA PHE A 39 2.56 -7.42 -1.80
C PHE A 39 2.39 -7.58 -3.30
N VAL A 40 1.74 -6.62 -3.95
CA VAL A 40 1.69 -6.53 -5.42
C VAL A 40 3.10 -6.16 -5.90
N SER A 41 3.58 -6.84 -6.93
CA SER A 41 4.85 -6.56 -7.61
C SER A 41 4.57 -6.13 -9.06
N LEU A 42 5.48 -5.36 -9.65
CA LEU A 42 5.49 -5.13 -11.10
C LEU A 42 6.51 -6.07 -11.73
N THR A 43 6.14 -6.72 -12.83
CA THR A 43 7.14 -7.37 -13.69
C THR A 43 7.88 -6.34 -14.52
N ASP A 44 9.20 -6.49 -14.60
CA ASP A 44 10.06 -5.75 -15.53
C ASP A 44 9.48 -5.83 -16.95
N GLY A 45 8.90 -4.72 -17.42
CA GLY A 45 8.43 -4.58 -18.79
C GLY A 45 7.08 -3.89 -18.95
N ASP A 46 6.18 -4.03 -17.98
CA ASP A 46 4.83 -3.48 -18.08
C ASP A 46 4.60 -2.41 -17.01
N TYR A 47 4.36 -1.18 -17.45
CA TYR A 47 3.93 -0.05 -16.61
C TYR A 47 2.52 -0.24 -16.02
N GLU A 48 1.95 -1.45 -16.15
CA GLU A 48 0.62 -1.80 -15.66
C GLU A 48 0.76 -2.81 -14.50
N PRO A 49 0.16 -2.53 -13.33
CA PRO A 49 0.18 -3.44 -12.20
C PRO A 49 -0.53 -4.74 -12.55
N THR A 50 0.22 -5.84 -12.60
CA THR A 50 -0.30 -7.18 -12.80
C THR A 50 -0.63 -7.84 -11.45
N ASP A 51 -1.44 -8.89 -11.45
CA ASP A 51 -1.77 -9.72 -10.28
C ASP A 51 -0.59 -10.62 -9.85
N ILE A 52 0.62 -10.08 -9.86
CA ILE A 52 1.84 -10.75 -9.41
C ILE A 52 2.10 -10.34 -7.97
N TYR A 53 2.41 -11.32 -7.13
CA TYR A 53 2.53 -11.14 -5.70
C TYR A 53 3.91 -11.59 -5.21
N THR A 54 4.50 -10.79 -4.32
CA THR A 54 5.78 -11.05 -3.68
C THR A 54 5.65 -11.00 -2.16
N GLY A 55 6.44 -11.81 -1.46
CA GLY A 55 6.60 -11.70 0.00
C GLY A 55 7.64 -10.67 0.41
N ASP A 56 8.46 -10.21 -0.53
CA ASP A 56 9.54 -9.25 -0.31
C ASP A 56 9.07 -7.83 -0.63
N LEU A 57 9.34 -6.89 0.28
CA LEU A 57 8.95 -5.50 0.11
C LEU A 57 9.90 -4.76 -0.85
N ASP A 58 11.13 -5.24 -1.01
CA ASP A 58 12.10 -4.65 -1.94
C ASP A 58 11.72 -4.92 -3.40
N ASP A 59 11.00 -6.01 -3.68
CA ASP A 59 10.46 -6.37 -4.99
C ASP A 59 9.00 -5.88 -5.19
N ALA A 60 8.43 -5.23 -4.18
CA ALA A 60 7.05 -4.79 -4.22
C ALA A 60 6.89 -3.48 -5.01
N PHE A 61 5.71 -3.31 -5.61
CA PHE A 61 5.33 -2.03 -6.16
C PHE A 61 5.19 -0.99 -5.02
N LEU A 62 5.96 0.09 -5.13
CA LEU A 62 6.01 1.17 -4.17
C LEU A 62 5.70 2.51 -4.84
N THR A 63 4.86 3.31 -4.21
CA THR A 63 4.56 4.68 -4.66
C THR A 63 4.96 5.70 -3.60
N ASP A 64 5.30 6.90 -4.04
CA ASP A 64 5.71 7.99 -3.15
C ASP A 64 4.53 8.58 -2.36
N ASN A 65 3.30 8.44 -2.88
CA ASN A 65 2.11 8.97 -2.22
C ASN A 65 0.90 8.03 -2.31
N MET A 66 0.04 8.14 -1.29
CA MET A 66 -1.16 7.30 -1.17
C MET A 66 -2.17 7.50 -2.32
N GLY A 67 -2.18 8.67 -2.96
CA GLY A 67 -3.05 8.95 -4.11
C GLY A 67 -2.68 8.11 -5.34
N GLU A 68 -1.38 7.94 -5.60
CA GLU A 68 -0.85 7.07 -6.63
C GLU A 68 -1.10 5.60 -6.32
N ALA A 69 -0.79 5.15 -5.10
CA ALA A 69 -1.14 3.79 -4.65
C ALA A 69 -2.63 3.49 -4.87
N PHE A 70 -3.52 4.44 -4.55
CA PHE A 70 -4.95 4.29 -4.78
C PHE A 70 -5.30 4.19 -6.28
N GLY A 71 -4.70 5.04 -7.12
CA GLY A 71 -4.91 4.99 -8.57
C GLY A 71 -4.55 3.63 -9.15
N VAL A 72 -3.41 3.07 -8.73
CA VAL A 72 -2.92 1.75 -9.15
C VAL A 72 -3.80 0.64 -8.60
N MET A 73 -4.15 0.69 -7.31
CA MET A 73 -5.05 -0.28 -6.68
C MET A 73 -6.37 -0.39 -7.45
N MET A 74 -6.97 0.74 -7.85
CA MET A 74 -8.24 0.76 -8.60
C MET A 74 -8.12 0.22 -10.03
N ALA A 75 -6.91 0.06 -10.57
CA ALA A 75 -6.66 -0.52 -11.89
C ALA A 75 -6.54 -2.06 -11.85
N LEU A 76 -6.37 -2.66 -10.67
CA LEU A 76 -6.29 -4.11 -10.50
C LEU A 76 -7.67 -4.78 -10.64
N GLU A 77 -7.72 -5.97 -11.22
CA GLU A 77 -8.96 -6.74 -11.41
C GLU A 77 -9.60 -7.15 -10.07
N HIS A 78 -8.79 -7.46 -9.06
CA HIS A 78 -9.21 -7.96 -7.75
C HIS A 78 -8.88 -7.01 -6.58
N TYR A 79 -9.15 -5.72 -6.75
CA TYR A 79 -8.76 -4.70 -5.78
C TYR A 79 -9.46 -4.77 -4.41
N ASP A 80 -10.62 -5.45 -4.30
CA ASP A 80 -11.38 -5.56 -3.04
C ASP A 80 -10.58 -6.22 -1.90
N ASN A 81 -9.64 -7.10 -2.27
CA ASN A 81 -8.77 -7.80 -1.32
C ASN A 81 -7.39 -7.13 -1.16
N ILE A 82 -7.17 -6.01 -1.83
CA ILE A 82 -5.97 -5.19 -1.71
C ILE A 82 -6.18 -4.12 -0.63
N SER A 83 -5.10 -3.78 0.06
CA SER A 83 -5.05 -2.68 1.01
C SER A 83 -3.75 -1.90 0.82
N ILE A 84 -3.84 -0.58 0.92
CA ILE A 84 -2.67 0.29 0.84
C ILE A 84 -2.01 0.29 2.21
N VAL A 85 -0.71 -0.02 2.26
CA VAL A 85 0.03 -0.05 3.52
C VAL A 85 1.21 0.93 3.47
N PRO A 86 1.43 1.72 4.53
CA PRO A 86 2.59 2.59 4.63
C PRO A 86 3.89 1.78 4.76
N VAL A 87 4.93 2.24 4.09
CA VAL A 87 6.27 1.66 4.17
C VAL A 87 7.20 2.65 4.86
N ILE A 88 8.05 2.14 5.74
CA ILE A 88 9.09 2.87 6.44
C ILE A 88 10.45 2.25 6.12
N TYR A 89 11.52 3.05 6.20
CA TYR A 89 12.87 2.51 6.15
C TYR A 89 13.34 2.17 7.56
N ASN A 90 13.80 0.92 7.75
CA ASN A 90 14.44 0.45 8.96
C ASN A 90 15.92 0.16 8.66
N GLU A 91 16.83 0.73 9.45
CA GLU A 91 18.28 0.58 9.22
C GLU A 91 18.78 -0.88 9.27
N LEU A 92 18.09 -1.77 9.98
CA LEU A 92 18.49 -3.17 10.13
C LEU A 92 17.82 -4.11 9.13
N PHE A 93 16.61 -3.76 8.67
CA PHE A 93 15.75 -4.65 7.89
C PHE A 93 15.39 -4.09 6.51
N GLY A 94 15.90 -2.93 6.13
CA GLY A 94 15.56 -2.27 4.87
C GLY A 94 14.12 -1.75 4.89
N LEU A 95 13.42 -1.89 3.77
CA LEU A 95 12.03 -1.46 3.67
C LEU A 95 11.14 -2.39 4.51
N THR A 96 10.32 -1.79 5.38
CA THR A 96 9.37 -2.54 6.21
C THR A 96 8.01 -1.85 6.23
N VAL A 97 6.93 -2.63 6.39
CA VAL A 97 5.61 -2.03 6.61
C VAL A 97 5.58 -1.37 7.98
N LYS A 98 5.00 -0.17 8.08
CA LYS A 98 4.86 0.53 9.37
C LYS A 98 4.20 -0.41 10.40
N PRO A 99 4.82 -0.62 11.59
CA PRO A 99 4.29 -1.51 12.62
C PRO A 99 2.82 -1.22 12.93
N GLY A 100 2.03 -2.28 13.10
CA GLY A 100 0.58 -2.20 13.35
C GLY A 100 -0.29 -2.10 12.09
N SER A 101 0.26 -1.75 10.94
CA SER A 101 -0.54 -1.57 9.72
C SER A 101 -1.13 -2.87 9.17
N LEU A 102 -0.48 -4.01 9.44
CA LEU A 102 -0.96 -5.34 9.05
C LEU A 102 -1.81 -6.03 10.12
N ASP A 103 -1.88 -5.47 11.33
CA ASP A 103 -2.64 -6.09 12.44
C ASP A 103 -4.14 -6.12 12.15
N ALA A 104 -4.63 -5.17 11.36
CA ALA A 104 -6.01 -5.12 10.89
C ALA A 104 -6.39 -6.26 9.93
N PHE A 105 -5.42 -7.05 9.47
CA PHE A 105 -5.60 -8.11 8.47
C PHE A 105 -5.15 -9.49 8.98
N LYS A 106 -5.06 -9.67 10.30
CA LYS A 106 -4.81 -10.99 10.89
C LYS A 106 -6.05 -11.88 10.66
N PRO A 107 -5.88 -13.13 10.21
CA PRO A 107 -6.99 -14.09 10.22
C PRO A 107 -7.44 -14.33 11.65
N ASP A 108 -8.75 -14.50 11.84
CA ASP A 108 -9.37 -14.88 13.12
C ASP A 108 -8.84 -16.21 13.66
#